data_AF-G4D2B2-F1
#
_entry.id   AF-G4D2B2-F1
#
_cell.length_a   1.000
_cell.length_b   1.000
_cell.length_c   1.000
_cell.angle_alpha   90.00
_cell.angle_beta   90.00
_cell.angle_gamma   90.00
#
_symmetry.space_group_name_H-M   'P 1'
#
loop_
_entity.id
_entity.type
_entity.pdbx_description
1 polymer ?
#
loop_
_entity_poly.entity_id
_entity_poly.type
_entity_poly.pdbx_seq_one_letter_code
_entity_poly.pdbx_strand_id
1 'polypeptide(L)'
;MRIINKFFRLVLVLFMISIISFFLANISSIDSAETIGHHLYGNPSKEQIENIRIEKGLDKPVPIQYIKWLQHALIGDLGISYQTSNPVLSDIKDKLFATVKLVIVSLFLLR
;
A
#
# COMPACT_ATOMS: atom_id res chain seq x y z
N MET A 1 32.39 -3.44 -0.38
CA MET A 1 31.77 -3.04 0.91
C MET A 1 30.82 -1.84 0.82
N ARG A 2 31.15 -0.72 0.15
CA ARG A 2 30.30 0.51 0.14
C ARG A 2 28.89 0.33 -0.46
N ILE A 3 28.73 -0.52 -1.49
CA ILE A 3 27.42 -0.74 -2.16
C ILE A 3 26.49 -1.60 -1.30
N ILE A 4 27.01 -2.66 -0.67
CA ILE A 4 26.26 -3.53 0.25
C ILE A 4 25.68 -2.69 1.40
N ASN A 5 26.48 -1.78 1.98
CA ASN A 5 26.01 -0.91 3.05
C ASN A 5 24.92 0.08 2.57
N LYS A 6 24.97 0.52 1.30
CA LYS A 6 23.91 1.37 0.72
C LYS A 6 22.63 0.57 0.49
N PHE A 7 22.74 -0.64 -0.05
CA PHE A 7 21.61 -1.52 -0.30
C PHE A 7 20.92 -1.93 1.02
N PHE A 8 21.70 -2.33 2.03
CA PHE A 8 21.15 -2.66 3.34
C PHE A 8 20.40 -1.47 3.97
N ARG A 9 20.98 -0.26 3.92
CA ARG A 9 20.29 0.96 4.39
C ARG A 9 19.01 1.22 3.61
N LEU A 10 19.01 1.02 2.29
CA LEU A 10 17.81 1.20 1.46
C LEU A 10 16.70 0.24 1.90
N VAL A 11 17.02 -1.06 2.04
CA VAL A 11 16.06 -2.07 2.49
C VAL A 11 15.52 -1.74 3.88
N LEU A 12 16.39 -1.33 4.81
CA LEU A 12 15.99 -0.94 6.15
C LEU A 12 15.05 0.26 6.13
N VAL A 13 15.36 1.30 5.35
CA VAL A 13 14.50 2.48 5.21
C VAL A 13 13.15 2.11 4.62
N LEU A 14 13.11 1.32 3.54
CA LEU A 14 11.86 0.87 2.93
C LEU A 14 11.02 0.05 3.90
N PHE A 15 11.65 -0.83 4.68
CA PHE A 15 10.96 -1.64 5.70
C PHE A 15 10.38 -0.77 6.83
N MET A 16 11.12 0.22 7.30
CA MET A 16 10.62 1.15 8.32
C MET A 16 9.46 2.00 7.79
N ILE A 17 9.57 2.50 6.56
CA ILE A 17 8.50 3.25 5.90
C ILE A 17 7.27 2.36 5.72
N SER A 18 7.42 1.10 5.28
CA SER A 18 6.28 0.19 5.09
C SER A 18 5.54 -0.08 6.38
N ILE A 19 6.25 -0.29 7.50
CA ILE A 19 5.63 -0.42 8.82
C ILE A 19 4.84 0.84 9.15
N ILE A 20 5.47 2.01 9.10
CA ILE A 20 4.84 3.28 9.48
C ILE A 20 3.61 3.56 8.61
N SER A 21 3.73 3.42 7.29
CA SER A 21 2.63 3.60 6.35
C SER A 21 1.48 2.63 6.60
N PHE A 22 1.78 1.36 6.90
CA PHE A 22 0.75 0.36 7.19
C PHE A 22 -0.01 0.69 8.49
N PHE A 23 0.71 1.06 9.55
CA PHE A 23 0.09 1.45 10.81
C PHE A 23 -0.75 2.73 10.67
N LEU A 24 -0.25 3.73 9.93
CA LEU A 24 -1.03 4.94 9.63
C LEU A 24 -2.31 4.61 8.85
N ALA A 25 -2.25 3.70 7.88
CA ALA A 25 -3.43 3.24 7.15
C ALA A 25 -4.42 2.51 8.07
N ASN A 26 -3.93 1.67 8.99
CA ASN A 26 -4.77 0.90 9.91
C ASN A 26 -5.46 1.77 10.98
N ILE A 27 -4.80 2.84 11.44
CA ILE A 27 -5.36 3.80 12.41
C ILE A 27 -6.28 4.83 11.72
N SER A 28 -6.22 4.93 10.38
CA SER A 28 -7.07 5.86 9.65
C SER A 28 -8.56 5.60 9.91
N SER A 29 -9.37 6.65 9.90
CA SER A 29 -10.82 6.55 10.12
C SER A 29 -11.58 5.87 8.99
N ILE A 30 -10.88 5.40 7.94
CA ILE A 30 -11.46 4.75 6.77
C ILE A 30 -11.51 3.24 7.04
N ASP A 31 -12.70 2.69 7.25
CA ASP A 31 -12.86 1.23 7.32
C ASP A 31 -12.65 0.63 5.92
N SER A 32 -11.60 -0.19 5.80
CA SER A 32 -11.27 -0.86 4.54
C SER A 32 -12.36 -1.85 4.13
N ALA A 33 -13.03 -2.53 5.08
CA ALA A 33 -14.11 -3.46 4.75
C ALA A 33 -15.34 -2.73 4.21
N GLU A 34 -15.70 -1.60 4.81
CA GLU A 34 -16.79 -0.73 4.35
C GLU A 34 -16.49 -0.16 2.97
N THR A 35 -15.28 0.36 2.75
CA THR A 35 -14.84 0.91 1.46
C THR A 35 -14.91 -0.15 0.35
N ILE A 36 -14.39 -1.35 0.62
CA ILE A 36 -14.47 -2.49 -0.31
C ILE A 36 -15.92 -2.91 -0.55
N GLY A 37 -16.76 -2.92 0.49
CA GLY A 37 -18.17 -3.27 0.41
C GLY A 37 -18.97 -2.29 -0.45
N HIS A 38 -18.74 -0.99 -0.30
CA HIS A 38 -19.35 0.04 -1.15
C HIS A 38 -18.91 -0.09 -2.60
N HIS A 39 -17.66 -0.44 -2.84
CA HIS A 39 -17.20 -0.68 -4.21
C HIS A 39 -17.84 -1.94 -4.84
N LEU A 40 -17.94 -3.04 -4.10
CA LEU A 40 -18.48 -4.31 -4.61
C LEU A 40 -20.00 -4.30 -4.79
N TYR A 41 -20.72 -3.68 -3.84
CA TYR A 41 -22.18 -3.80 -3.73
C TYR A 41 -22.93 -2.47 -3.87
N GLY A 42 -22.23 -1.33 -3.93
CA GLY A 42 -22.80 0.01 -3.94
C GLY A 42 -23.32 0.42 -2.56
N ASN A 43 -24.31 -0.31 -2.05
CA ASN A 43 -24.88 -0.13 -0.72
C ASN A 43 -24.85 -1.46 0.06
N PRO A 44 -23.69 -1.83 0.63
CA PRO A 44 -23.52 -3.11 1.30
C PRO A 44 -24.35 -3.18 2.58
N SER A 45 -24.96 -4.35 2.83
CA SER A 45 -25.51 -4.68 4.14
C SER A 45 -24.40 -4.87 5.17
N LYS A 46 -24.73 -4.74 6.46
CA LYS A 46 -23.78 -4.98 7.56
C LYS A 46 -23.17 -6.38 7.51
N GLU A 47 -23.95 -7.38 7.10
CA GLU A 47 -23.49 -8.76 6.96
C GLU A 47 -22.45 -8.89 5.84
N GLN A 48 -22.65 -8.21 4.70
CA GLN A 48 -21.67 -8.20 3.61
C GLN A 48 -20.35 -7.53 4.02
N ILE A 49 -20.41 -6.44 4.79
CA ILE A 49 -19.20 -5.77 5.31
C ILE A 49 -18.44 -6.71 6.25
N GLU A 50 -19.13 -7.40 7.15
CA GLU A 50 -18.49 -8.33 8.09
C GLU A 50 -17.89 -9.54 7.37
N ASN A 51 -18.58 -10.09 6.37
CA ASN A 51 -18.04 -11.15 5.53
C ASN A 51 -16.76 -10.71 4.81
N ILE A 52 -16.74 -9.50 4.23
CA ILE A 52 -15.52 -8.94 3.62
C ILE A 52 -14.41 -8.81 4.65
N ARG A 53 -14.73 -8.33 5.87
CA ARG A 53 -13.77 -8.14 6.95
C ARG A 53 -13.07 -9.46 7.29
N ILE A 54 -13.84 -10.53 7.44
CA ILE A 54 -13.33 -11.87 7.74
C ILE A 54 -12.52 -12.43 6.55
N GLU A 55 -13.06 -12.36 5.33
CA GLU A 55 -12.41 -12.87 4.12
C GLU A 55 -11.06 -12.20 3.85
N LYS A 56 -10.99 -10.88 4.03
CA LYS A 56 -9.76 -10.11 3.86
C LYS A 56 -8.81 -10.24 5.04
N GLY A 57 -9.27 -10.79 6.17
CA GLY A 57 -8.50 -10.93 7.40
C GLY A 57 -8.31 -9.60 8.14
N LEU A 58 -9.20 -8.65 7.92
CA LEU A 58 -9.25 -7.35 8.58
C LEU A 58 -9.72 -7.48 10.04
N ASP A 59 -10.29 -8.64 10.41
CA ASP A 59 -10.63 -9.04 11.78
C ASP A 59 -9.41 -9.47 12.61
N LYS A 60 -8.26 -9.75 11.96
CA LYS A 60 -7.07 -10.28 12.64
C LYS A 60 -6.28 -9.17 13.36
N PRO A 61 -5.46 -9.51 14.38
CA PRO A 61 -4.52 -8.56 14.97
C PRO A 61 -3.64 -7.87 13.92
N VAL A 62 -3.40 -6.56 14.10
CA VAL A 62 -2.64 -5.71 13.14
C VAL A 62 -1.31 -6.32 12.70
N PRO A 63 -0.49 -6.94 13.58
CA PRO A 63 0.76 -7.56 13.15
C PRO A 63 0.56 -8.70 12.15
N ILE A 64 -0.50 -9.50 12.29
CA ILE A 64 -0.83 -10.58 11.37
C ILE A 64 -1.26 -10.01 10.01
N GLN A 65 -2.04 -8.92 10.02
CA GLN A 65 -2.43 -8.23 8.79
C GLN A 65 -1.19 -7.70 8.04
N TYR A 66 -0.24 -7.09 8.77
CA TYR A 66 1.00 -6.58 8.18
C TYR A 66 1.86 -7.69 7.57
N ILE A 67 2.04 -8.81 8.27
CA ILE A 67 2.83 -9.93 7.77
C ILE A 67 2.22 -10.50 6.49
N LYS A 68 0.89 -10.69 6.47
CA LYS A 68 0.17 -11.17 5.28
C LYS A 68 0.36 -10.20 4.12
N TRP A 69 0.13 -8.91 4.33
CA TRP A 69 0.35 -7.88 3.32
C TRP A 69 1.80 -7.86 2.80
N LEU A 70 2.78 -7.93 3.71
CA LEU A 70 4.20 -7.92 3.36
C LEU A 70 4.60 -9.14 2.52
N GLN A 71 4.07 -10.32 2.82
CA GLN A 71 4.32 -11.53 2.01
C GLN A 71 3.86 -11.36 0.57
N HIS A 72 2.64 -10.83 0.36
CA HIS A 72 2.13 -10.51 -0.98
C HIS A 72 2.99 -9.42 -1.66
N ALA A 73 3.34 -8.36 -0.93
CA ALA A 73 4.15 -7.27 -1.47
C ALA A 73 5.54 -7.75 -1.95
N LEU A 74 6.17 -8.67 -1.22
CA LEU A 74 7.49 -9.22 -1.57
C LEU A 74 7.49 -10.05 -2.86
N ILE A 75 6.35 -10.65 -3.23
CA ILE A 75 6.20 -11.35 -4.52
C ILE A 75 5.66 -10.45 -5.63
N GLY A 76 5.54 -9.14 -5.36
CA GLY A 76 5.06 -8.13 -6.32
C GLY A 76 3.54 -7.97 -6.38
N ASP A 77 2.80 -8.66 -5.50
CA ASP A 77 1.35 -8.50 -5.37
C ASP A 77 1.05 -7.42 -4.31
N LEU A 78 0.79 -6.21 -4.79
CA LEU A 78 0.39 -5.09 -3.92
C LEU A 78 -1.13 -4.96 -3.79
N GLY A 79 -1.89 -5.83 -4.45
CA GLY A 79 -3.35 -5.81 -4.46
C GLY A 79 -3.96 -4.60 -5.17
N ILE A 80 -5.21 -4.33 -4.80
CA ILE A 80 -6.04 -3.24 -5.32
C ILE A 80 -6.13 -2.14 -4.28
N SER A 81 -6.00 -0.90 -4.71
CA SER A 81 -6.19 0.29 -3.89
C SER A 81 -7.65 0.41 -3.46
N TYR A 82 -7.89 0.56 -2.16
CA TYR A 82 -9.25 0.77 -1.66
C TYR A 82 -9.81 2.16 -1.99
N GLN A 83 -8.96 3.14 -2.35
CA GLN A 83 -9.40 4.49 -2.72
C GLN A 83 -9.69 4.63 -4.22
N THR A 84 -8.75 4.19 -5.06
CA THR A 84 -8.81 4.39 -6.51
C THR A 84 -9.40 3.19 -7.23
N SER A 85 -9.52 2.04 -6.55
CA SER A 85 -9.98 0.76 -7.11
C SER A 85 -9.09 0.21 -8.24
N ASN A 86 -7.91 0.81 -8.43
CA ASN A 86 -6.91 0.36 -9.39
C ASN A 86 -5.91 -0.60 -8.74
N PRO A 87 -5.20 -1.44 -9.53
CA PRO A 87 -4.01 -2.13 -9.04
C PRO A 87 -3.01 -1.11 -8.48
N VAL A 88 -2.54 -1.32 -7.24
CA VAL A 88 -1.60 -0.41 -6.57
C VAL A 88 -0.34 -0.21 -7.41
N LEU A 89 0.10 -1.25 -8.12
CA LEU A 89 1.25 -1.17 -9.01
C LEU A 89 1.05 -0.19 -10.18
N SER A 90 -0.19 -0.02 -10.66
CA SER A 90 -0.52 0.97 -11.70
C SER A 90 -0.34 2.38 -11.14
N ASP A 91 -0.93 2.65 -9.97
CA ASP A 91 -0.83 3.95 -9.32
C ASP A 91 0.63 4.32 -9.01
N ILE A 92 1.43 3.35 -8.55
CA ILE A 92 2.88 3.55 -8.32
C ILE A 92 3.61 3.89 -9.62
N LYS A 93 3.32 3.21 -10.73
CA LYS A 93 3.96 3.50 -12.02
C LYS A 93 3.67 4.92 -12.47
N ASP A 94 2.43 5.36 -12.36
CA ASP A 94 2.02 6.71 -12.77
C ASP A 94 2.74 7.78 -11.94
N LYS A 95 2.81 7.59 -10.61
CA LYS A 95 3.56 8.49 -9.72
C LYS A 95 5.06 8.45 -10.00
N LEU A 96 5.63 7.27 -10.26
CA LEU A 96 7.04 7.12 -10.59
C LEU A 96 7.39 7.89 -11.87
N PHE A 97 6.56 7.82 -12.92
CA PHE A 97 6.77 8.60 -14.14
C PHE A 97 6.74 10.11 -13.88
N ALA A 98 5.82 10.57 -13.02
CA ALA A 98 5.78 11.98 -12.62
C ALA A 98 7.05 12.39 -11.87
N THR A 99 7.52 11.58 -10.91
CA THR A 99 8.78 11.83 -10.18
C THR A 99 9.98 11.86 -11.12
N VAL A 100 10.08 10.91 -12.06
CA VAL A 100 11.17 10.88 -13.05
C VAL A 100 11.17 12.14 -13.91
N LYS A 101 10.00 12.59 -14.39
CA LYS A 101 9.88 13.85 -15.14
C LYS A 101 10.36 15.05 -14.33
N LEU A 102 9.94 15.15 -13.06
CA LEU A 102 10.37 16.23 -12.17
C LEU A 102 11.88 16.23 -11.92
N VAL A 103 12.47 15.06 -11.68
CA VAL A 103 13.92 14.91 -11.50
C VAL A 103 14.66 15.36 -12.76
N ILE A 104 14.20 14.93 -13.94
CA ILE A 104 14.81 15.33 -15.22
C ILE A 104 14.76 16.85 -15.39
N VAL A 105 13.59 17.47 -15.24
CA VAL A 105 13.43 18.93 -15.37
C VAL A 105 14.29 19.68 -14.36
N SER A 106 14.33 19.22 -13.11
CA SER A 106 15.16 19.83 -12.07
C SER A 106 16.65 19.76 -12.40
N LEU A 107 17.13 18.63 -12.93
CA LEU A 107 18.53 18.49 -13.36
C LEU A 107 18.88 19.41 -14.54
N PHE A 108 17.93 19.69 -15.43
CA PHE A 108 18.12 20.64 -16.52
C PHE A 108 18.09 22.10 -16.05
N LEU A 109 17.25 22.44 -15.08
CA LEU A 109 17.14 23.81 -14.54
C LEU A 109 18.26 24.17 -13.55
N LEU A 110 18.79 23.20 -12.81
CA LEU A 110 19.88 23.38 -11.84
C LEU A 110 21.27 23.32 -12.49
N ARG A 111 21.33 23.10 -13.79
CA ARG A 111 22.52 23.27 -14.62
C ARG A 111 22.55 24.67 -15.22
#